data_AF-A0A4P5T5C6-F1
#
_entry.id   AF-A0A4P5T5C6-F1
#
_cell.length_a   1.000
_cell.length_b   1.000
_cell.length_c   1.000
_cell.angle_alpha   90.00
_cell.angle_beta   90.00
_cell.angle_gamma   90.00
#
_symmetry.space_group_name_H-M   'P 1'
#
loop_
_entity.id
_entity.type
_entity.pdbx_description
1 polymer ?
#
loop_
_entity_poly.entity_id
_entity_poly.type
_entity_poly.pdbx_seq_one_letter_code
_entity_poly.pdbx_strand_id
1 'polypeptide(L)'
;MIGLSREQKIKFTPSKQVTLSYTLWNQFVAYLSSSQQDIGDTPDVSGWKAYYQAPLFYGNWINTDTMPKRLQYSQNLITPGYTASGFKMIVPAIDYVKGFQYPSDPNKLLDEICNHLLGIDISASHKNQIKKDILLSGQIDDHYWTNAWDTYMNAPGMTSNTNYVNNTLINLLKYIINLPEYQLC
;
A
#
# COMPACT_ATOMS: atom_id res chain seq x y z
N MET A 1 0.94 -2.18 10.28
CA MET A 1 2.10 -2.29 9.36
C MET A 1 2.34 -3.70 8.85
N ILE A 2 2.36 -4.73 9.70
CA ILE A 2 2.47 -6.14 9.25
C ILE A 2 1.29 -6.51 8.35
N GLY A 3 0.07 -6.07 8.71
CA GLY A 3 -1.13 -6.22 7.89
C GLY A 3 -0.94 -5.65 6.48
N LEU A 4 -0.54 -4.38 6.36
CA LEU A 4 -0.25 -3.72 5.09
C LEU A 4 0.73 -4.49 4.21
N SER A 5 1.85 -4.96 4.77
CA SER A 5 2.84 -5.72 3.97
C SER A 5 2.28 -7.04 3.44
N ARG A 6 1.39 -7.71 4.20
CA ARG A 6 0.71 -8.94 3.77
C ARG A 6 -0.38 -8.65 2.74
N GLU A 7 -1.21 -7.65 3.01
CA GLU A 7 -2.31 -7.20 2.18
C GLU A 7 -1.84 -6.80 0.78
N GLN A 8 -0.74 -6.06 0.70
CA GLN A 8 -0.15 -5.59 -0.57
C GLN A 8 0.81 -6.60 -1.21
N LYS A 9 0.83 -7.86 -0.73
CA LYS A 9 1.63 -8.97 -1.26
C LYS A 9 3.13 -8.66 -1.40
N ILE A 10 3.69 -7.91 -0.45
CA ILE A 10 5.12 -7.60 -0.44
C ILE A 10 5.92 -8.89 -0.28
N LYS A 11 6.82 -9.16 -1.22
CA LYS A 11 7.69 -10.35 -1.17
C LYS A 11 8.86 -10.07 -0.24
N PHE A 12 9.06 -10.98 0.71
CA PHE A 12 10.26 -11.05 1.54
C PHE A 12 11.22 -12.08 0.97
N THR A 13 12.48 -12.00 1.39
CA THR A 13 13.57 -12.83 0.88
C THR A 13 13.36 -14.31 1.22
N PRO A 14 13.83 -15.24 0.37
CA PRO A 14 13.80 -16.67 0.68
C PRO A 14 14.58 -16.98 1.96
N SER A 15 14.04 -17.90 2.79
CA SER A 15 14.57 -18.25 4.12
C SER A 15 16.03 -18.73 4.16
N LYS A 16 16.61 -19.12 3.01
CA LYS A 16 17.99 -19.60 2.90
C LYS A 16 19.04 -18.46 2.95
N GLN A 17 18.64 -17.19 2.77
CA GLN A 17 19.54 -16.04 2.85
C GLN A 17 19.41 -15.30 4.18
N VAL A 18 19.80 -15.97 5.28
CA VAL A 18 19.60 -15.53 6.66
C VAL A 18 20.05 -14.08 6.88
N THR A 19 21.28 -13.71 6.48
CA THR A 19 21.80 -12.33 6.65
C THR A 19 20.94 -11.27 5.98
N LEU A 20 20.45 -11.55 4.77
CA LEU A 20 19.61 -10.63 4.03
C LEU A 20 18.21 -10.54 4.66
N SER A 21 17.65 -11.68 5.10
CA SER A 21 16.37 -11.70 5.81
C SER A 21 16.43 -10.86 7.09
N TYR A 22 17.46 -11.03 7.91
CA TYR A 22 17.66 -10.21 9.11
C TYR A 22 17.86 -8.73 8.79
N THR A 23 18.55 -8.38 7.71
CA THR A 23 18.68 -6.98 7.29
C THR A 23 17.30 -6.34 7.04
N LEU A 24 16.43 -7.01 6.29
CA LEU A 24 15.09 -6.50 5.99
C LEU A 24 14.15 -6.54 7.19
N TRP A 25 14.24 -7.57 8.04
CA TRP A 25 13.45 -7.65 9.27
C TRP A 25 13.86 -6.57 10.27
N ASN A 26 15.16 -6.30 10.42
CA ASN A 26 15.64 -5.21 11.28
C ASN A 26 15.21 -3.84 10.77
N GLN A 27 15.16 -3.63 9.45
CA GLN A 27 14.52 -2.44 8.89
C GLN A 27 13.07 -2.34 9.37
N PHE A 28 12.28 -3.40 9.21
CA PHE A 28 10.89 -3.44 9.64
C PHE A 28 10.72 -3.16 11.16
N VAL A 29 11.55 -3.75 12.01
CA VAL A 29 11.57 -3.51 13.46
C VAL A 29 11.91 -2.05 13.78
N ALA A 30 12.90 -1.46 13.11
CA ALA A 30 13.24 -0.04 13.30
C ALA A 30 12.05 0.88 12.98
N TYR A 31 11.26 0.54 11.97
CA TYR A 31 10.03 1.28 11.66
C TYR A 31 8.94 1.13 12.73
N LEU A 32 8.75 -0.07 13.25
CA LEU A 32 7.83 -0.29 14.37
C LEU A 32 8.26 0.51 15.60
N SER A 33 9.54 0.46 15.98
CA SER A 33 10.09 1.23 17.09
C SER A 33 9.88 2.75 16.91
N SER A 34 10.20 3.30 15.73
CA SER A 34 9.96 4.73 15.43
C SER A 34 8.48 5.14 15.37
N SER A 35 7.58 4.19 15.18
CA SER A 35 6.13 4.37 15.22
C SER A 35 5.56 4.14 16.62
N GLN A 36 6.41 4.03 17.65
CA GLN A 36 6.03 3.72 19.03
C GLN A 36 5.26 2.39 19.08
N GLN A 37 5.74 1.36 18.39
CA GLN A 37 5.18 0.01 18.32
C GLN A 37 6.27 -1.06 18.47
N ASP A 38 7.28 -0.81 19.30
CA ASP A 38 8.41 -1.72 19.44
C ASP A 38 7.98 -3.12 19.91
N ILE A 39 8.63 -4.14 19.37
CA ILE A 39 8.27 -5.53 19.63
C ILE A 39 8.87 -5.94 20.98
N GLY A 40 8.01 -6.22 21.95
CA GLY A 40 8.43 -6.69 23.28
C GLY A 40 8.75 -5.58 24.28
N ASP A 41 8.66 -4.30 23.87
CA ASP A 41 8.76 -3.14 24.76
C ASP A 41 7.43 -2.38 24.77
N THR A 42 6.41 -3.03 25.36
CA THR A 42 5.11 -2.39 25.56
C THR A 42 5.24 -1.29 26.62
N PRO A 43 4.62 -0.11 26.41
CA PRO A 43 4.85 1.07 27.25
C PRO A 43 4.38 0.91 28.71
N ASP A 44 3.65 -0.15 29.01
CA ASP A 44 3.29 -0.57 30.36
C ASP A 44 2.97 -2.08 30.38
N VAL A 45 2.91 -2.69 31.57
CA VAL A 45 2.48 -4.08 31.78
C VAL A 45 1.06 -4.35 31.27
N SER A 46 0.26 -3.29 31.13
CA SER A 46 -1.11 -3.32 30.58
C SER A 46 -1.15 -3.24 29.05
N GLY A 47 0.00 -3.20 28.38
CA GLY A 47 0.11 -3.06 26.92
C GLY A 47 0.03 -1.61 26.43
N TRP A 48 -0.44 -1.42 25.20
CA TRP A 48 -0.49 -0.11 24.54
C TRP A 48 -1.61 0.78 25.12
N LYS A 49 -1.25 2.00 25.56
CA LYS A 49 -2.15 2.98 26.23
C LYS A 49 -3.46 3.26 25.49
N ALA A 50 -3.49 3.09 24.16
CA ALA A 50 -4.67 3.29 23.33
C ALA A 50 -5.86 2.38 23.69
N TYR A 51 -5.65 1.27 24.41
CA TYR A 51 -6.69 0.28 24.69
C TYR A 51 -7.30 0.38 26.09
N TYR A 52 -6.76 1.20 27.00
CA TYR A 52 -7.22 1.21 28.40
C TYR A 52 -7.21 2.57 29.11
N GLN A 53 -6.68 3.66 28.52
CA GLN A 53 -6.67 4.98 29.17
C GLN A 53 -7.92 5.82 28.81
N ALA A 54 -8.67 6.21 29.85
CA ALA A 54 -9.75 7.18 29.78
C ALA A 54 -9.21 8.61 29.59
N PRO A 55 -9.92 9.51 28.88
CA PRO A 55 -11.26 9.33 28.30
C PRO A 55 -11.25 8.86 26.85
N LEU A 56 -10.08 8.74 26.22
CA LEU A 56 -9.97 8.55 24.77
C LEU A 56 -10.28 7.11 24.34
N PHE A 57 -9.84 6.09 25.09
CA PHE A 57 -10.09 4.63 24.89
C PHE A 57 -9.80 4.06 23.48
N TYR A 58 -9.52 4.89 22.47
CA TYR A 58 -9.31 4.58 21.07
C TYR A 58 -8.49 5.70 20.38
N GLY A 59 -7.72 5.37 19.36
CA GLY A 59 -7.10 6.36 18.46
C GLY A 59 -5.82 7.06 18.93
N ASN A 60 -5.37 6.90 20.18
CA ASN A 60 -4.11 7.53 20.66
C ASN A 60 -2.85 7.11 19.89
N TRP A 61 -2.92 5.99 19.17
CA TRP A 61 -1.85 5.46 18.32
C TRP A 61 -1.71 6.21 16.98
N ILE A 62 -2.74 6.96 16.57
CA ILE A 62 -2.68 7.93 15.46
C ILE A 62 -2.54 9.31 16.09
N ASN A 63 -1.35 9.89 16.02
CA ASN A 63 -1.10 11.25 16.48
C ASN A 63 -0.24 12.01 15.48
N THR A 64 0.07 13.28 15.80
CA THR A 64 0.84 14.17 14.92
C THR A 64 2.27 13.69 14.65
N ASP A 65 2.80 12.75 15.44
CA ASP A 65 4.12 12.16 15.26
C ASP A 65 4.06 10.80 14.53
N THR A 66 3.16 9.90 14.94
CA THR A 66 3.10 8.52 14.40
C THR A 66 2.42 8.44 13.03
N MET A 67 1.43 9.30 12.76
CA MET A 67 0.67 9.27 11.51
C MET A 67 1.53 9.63 10.28
N PRO A 68 2.32 10.73 10.28
CA PRO A 68 3.20 11.03 9.15
C PRO A 68 4.24 9.94 8.91
N LYS A 69 4.78 9.33 9.97
CA LYS A 69 5.76 8.23 9.87
C LYS A 69 5.15 6.96 9.27
N ARG A 70 3.94 6.58 9.71
CA ARG A 70 3.17 5.47 9.12
C ARG A 70 2.99 5.70 7.63
N LEU A 71 2.54 6.90 7.26
CA LEU A 71 2.29 7.25 5.87
C LEU A 71 3.56 7.22 5.03
N GLN A 72 4.64 7.85 5.50
CA GLN A 72 5.93 7.86 4.84
C GLN A 72 6.44 6.44 4.60
N TYR A 73 6.31 5.56 5.59
CA TYR A 73 6.74 4.17 5.44
C TYR A 73 5.90 3.40 4.41
N SER A 74 4.57 3.52 4.47
CA SER A 74 3.67 2.90 3.49
C SER A 74 3.96 3.40 2.07
N GLN A 75 4.16 4.71 1.91
CA GLN A 75 4.55 5.30 0.63
C GLN A 75 5.88 4.75 0.14
N ASN A 76 6.90 4.66 1.01
CA ASN A 76 8.20 4.10 0.67
C ASN A 76 8.09 2.65 0.22
N LEU A 77 7.24 1.83 0.86
CA LEU A 77 7.02 0.45 0.43
C LEU A 77 6.37 0.36 -0.94
N ILE A 78 5.51 1.30 -1.32
CA ILE A 78 4.95 1.37 -2.68
C ILE A 78 6.02 1.83 -3.67
N THR A 79 6.75 2.90 -3.36
CA THR A 79 7.89 3.42 -4.12
C THR A 79 8.67 4.43 -3.28
N PRO A 80 10.02 4.32 -3.19
CA PRO A 80 10.88 3.53 -4.07
C PRO A 80 11.15 2.08 -3.64
N GLY A 81 10.71 1.63 -2.47
CA GLY A 81 11.02 0.34 -1.86
C GLY A 81 12.33 0.37 -1.04
N TYR A 82 12.63 -0.73 -0.36
CA TYR A 82 13.88 -0.94 0.39
C TYR A 82 14.77 -1.97 -0.30
N THR A 83 16.00 -1.58 -0.63
CA THR A 83 16.95 -2.46 -1.30
C THR A 83 18.06 -2.89 -0.34
N ALA A 84 18.32 -4.19 -0.26
CA ALA A 84 19.42 -4.77 0.49
C ALA A 84 20.05 -5.91 -0.33
N SER A 85 21.37 -5.90 -0.49
CA SER A 85 22.15 -6.94 -1.20
C SER A 85 21.54 -7.38 -2.55
N GLY A 86 21.04 -6.43 -3.34
CA GLY A 86 20.43 -6.68 -4.65
C GLY A 86 18.96 -7.14 -4.62
N PHE A 87 18.39 -7.42 -3.45
CA PHE A 87 16.96 -7.67 -3.28
C PHE A 87 16.22 -6.38 -2.95
N LYS A 88 15.04 -6.21 -3.55
CA LYS A 88 14.19 -5.03 -3.36
C LYS A 88 12.84 -5.43 -2.77
N MET A 89 12.61 -5.01 -1.52
CA MET A 89 11.32 -5.10 -0.84
C MET A 89 10.45 -3.91 -1.26
N ILE A 90 9.46 -4.18 -2.10
CA ILE A 90 8.55 -3.19 -2.68
C ILE A 90 7.19 -3.84 -2.95
N VAL A 91 6.12 -3.06 -2.96
CA VAL A 91 4.80 -3.50 -3.42
C VAL A 91 4.88 -3.85 -4.92
N PRO A 92 4.62 -5.11 -5.31
CA PRO A 92 4.58 -5.48 -6.71
C PRO A 92 3.22 -5.07 -7.29
N ALA A 93 3.03 -3.78 -7.61
CA ALA A 93 1.72 -3.19 -7.92
C ALA A 93 0.92 -3.96 -8.99
N ILE A 94 1.57 -4.40 -10.07
CA ILE A 94 0.92 -5.22 -11.09
C ILE A 94 0.51 -6.60 -10.55
N ASP A 95 1.40 -7.32 -9.85
CA ASP A 95 1.08 -8.64 -9.28
C ASP A 95 -0.03 -8.55 -8.21
N TYR A 96 -0.06 -7.45 -7.47
CA TYR A 96 -1.13 -7.14 -6.54
C TYR A 96 -2.46 -7.01 -7.28
N VAL A 97 -2.52 -6.16 -8.32
CA VAL A 97 -3.74 -5.92 -9.10
C VAL A 97 -4.21 -7.14 -9.91
N LYS A 98 -3.29 -7.96 -10.42
CA LYS A 98 -3.62 -9.25 -11.07
C LYS A 98 -4.38 -10.21 -10.16
N GLY A 99 -4.37 -9.99 -8.85
CA GLY A 99 -5.12 -10.79 -7.89
C GLY A 99 -6.61 -10.44 -7.78
N PHE A 100 -7.05 -9.31 -8.36
CA PHE A 100 -8.46 -8.90 -8.37
C PHE A 100 -9.24 -9.56 -9.51
N GLN A 101 -10.56 -9.53 -9.41
CA GLN A 101 -11.43 -10.21 -10.36
C GLN A 101 -11.52 -9.47 -11.70
N TYR A 102 -11.49 -8.13 -11.69
CA TYR A 102 -11.69 -7.31 -12.89
C TYR A 102 -10.61 -6.24 -13.09
N PRO A 103 -9.33 -6.62 -13.25
CA PRO A 103 -8.22 -5.65 -13.30
C PRO A 103 -8.21 -4.75 -14.55
N SER A 104 -8.90 -5.14 -15.64
CA SER A 104 -9.00 -4.34 -16.86
C SER A 104 -10.16 -3.34 -16.86
N ASP A 105 -11.14 -3.49 -15.97
CA ASP A 105 -12.28 -2.58 -15.83
C ASP A 105 -11.95 -1.52 -14.78
N PRO A 106 -11.77 -0.24 -15.14
CA PRO A 106 -11.29 0.77 -14.21
C PRO A 106 -12.30 1.09 -13.10
N ASN A 107 -13.60 0.86 -13.31
CA ASN A 107 -14.61 1.09 -12.28
C ASN A 107 -14.55 -0.03 -11.24
N LYS A 108 -14.60 -1.28 -11.71
CA LYS A 108 -14.57 -2.45 -10.83
C LYS A 108 -13.23 -2.57 -10.11
N LEU A 109 -12.13 -2.32 -10.80
CA LEU A 109 -10.80 -2.31 -10.18
C LEU A 109 -10.73 -1.30 -9.03
N LEU A 110 -11.23 -0.08 -9.25
CA LEU A 110 -11.20 0.94 -8.20
C LEU A 110 -12.08 0.55 -7.01
N ASP A 111 -13.27 0.01 -7.27
CA ASP A 111 -14.14 -0.51 -6.22
C ASP A 111 -13.47 -1.65 -5.43
N GLU A 112 -12.86 -2.62 -6.11
CA GLU A 112 -12.16 -3.74 -5.47
C GLU A 112 -10.97 -3.26 -4.63
N ILE A 113 -10.19 -2.29 -5.12
CA ILE A 113 -9.05 -1.74 -4.35
C ILE A 113 -9.56 -0.94 -3.15
N CYS A 114 -10.58 -0.08 -3.31
CA CYS A 114 -11.15 0.68 -2.20
C CYS A 114 -11.74 -0.25 -1.13
N ASN A 115 -12.49 -1.27 -1.53
CA ASN A 115 -13.06 -2.26 -0.60
C ASN A 115 -11.99 -3.09 0.12
N HIS A 116 -10.85 -3.34 -0.54
CA HIS A 116 -9.76 -4.09 0.07
C HIS A 116 -8.95 -3.24 1.04
N LEU A 117 -8.61 -2.00 0.68
CA LEU A 117 -7.67 -1.16 1.44
C LEU A 117 -8.34 -0.20 2.43
N LEU A 118 -9.54 0.31 2.13
CA LEU A 118 -10.18 1.34 2.95
C LEU A 118 -11.09 0.70 4.00
N GLY A 119 -11.02 1.21 5.23
CA GLY A 119 -11.88 0.78 6.34
C GLY A 119 -13.28 1.40 6.25
N ILE A 120 -13.42 2.48 5.49
CA ILE A 120 -14.67 3.16 5.18
C ILE A 120 -14.68 3.47 3.69
N ASP A 121 -15.79 3.18 3.01
CA ASP A 121 -15.91 3.45 1.59
C ASP A 121 -16.00 4.96 1.30
N ILE A 122 -15.50 5.35 0.13
CA ILE A 122 -15.57 6.72 -0.38
C ILE A 122 -16.74 6.88 -1.35
N SER A 123 -17.22 8.11 -1.54
CA SER A 123 -18.37 8.37 -2.41
C SER A 123 -18.10 7.97 -3.87
N ALA A 124 -19.16 7.63 -4.59
CA ALA A 124 -19.07 7.34 -6.03
C ALA A 124 -18.48 8.52 -6.84
N SER A 125 -18.77 9.76 -6.43
CA SER A 125 -18.18 10.95 -7.08
C SER A 125 -16.66 11.04 -6.85
N HIS A 126 -16.18 10.69 -5.64
CA HIS A 126 -14.75 10.67 -5.34
C HIS A 126 -14.05 9.55 -6.09
N LYS A 127 -14.64 8.35 -6.15
CA LYS A 127 -14.13 7.24 -6.97
C LYS A 127 -14.01 7.64 -8.45
N ASN A 128 -15.05 8.27 -9.00
CA ASN A 128 -15.02 8.76 -10.39
C ASN A 128 -13.91 9.78 -10.64
N GLN A 129 -13.64 10.67 -9.67
CA GLN A 129 -12.54 11.63 -9.76
C GLN A 129 -11.18 10.92 -9.76
N ILE A 130 -10.96 9.98 -8.83
CA ILE A 130 -9.71 9.19 -8.74
C ILE A 130 -9.48 8.40 -10.03
N LYS A 131 -10.53 7.75 -10.54
CA LYS A 131 -10.50 7.01 -11.81
C LYS A 131 -10.03 7.92 -12.94
N LYS A 132 -10.70 9.07 -13.11
CA LYS A 132 -10.39 10.04 -14.15
C LYS A 132 -8.95 10.53 -14.05
N ASP A 133 -8.55 11.00 -12.88
CA ASP A 133 -7.25 11.67 -12.71
C ASP A 133 -6.07 10.70 -12.81
N ILE A 134 -6.23 9.48 -12.31
CA ILE A 134 -5.13 8.52 -12.17
C ILE A 134 -5.21 7.43 -13.25
N LEU A 135 -6.26 6.61 -13.25
CA LEU A 135 -6.35 5.47 -14.16
C LEU A 135 -6.49 5.91 -15.63
N LEU A 136 -7.27 6.97 -15.87
CA LEU A 136 -7.53 7.49 -17.21
C LEU A 136 -6.58 8.64 -17.58
N SER A 137 -5.66 9.04 -16.71
CA SER A 137 -4.71 10.14 -16.96
C SER A 137 -5.40 11.43 -17.43
N GLY A 138 -6.55 11.77 -16.85
CA GLY A 138 -7.38 12.93 -17.18
C GLY A 138 -8.40 12.72 -18.31
N GLN A 139 -8.34 11.59 -19.02
CA GLN A 139 -9.28 11.24 -20.08
C GLN A 139 -10.65 10.84 -19.51
N ILE A 140 -11.68 10.83 -20.37
CA ILE A 140 -13.07 10.62 -19.95
C ILE A 140 -13.50 9.15 -20.10
N ASP A 141 -13.03 8.47 -21.14
CA ASP A 141 -13.52 7.15 -21.49
C ASP A 141 -12.76 6.02 -20.79
N ASP A 142 -13.48 5.01 -20.30
CA ASP A 142 -12.88 3.91 -19.53
C ASP A 142 -11.92 3.04 -20.36
N HIS A 143 -12.08 3.03 -21.69
CA HIS A 143 -11.26 2.22 -22.59
C HIS A 143 -9.77 2.59 -22.55
N TYR A 144 -9.39 3.79 -22.10
CA TYR A 144 -7.98 4.18 -21.98
C TYR A 144 -7.23 3.26 -21.00
N TRP A 145 -7.82 2.97 -19.84
CA TRP A 145 -7.22 2.02 -18.89
C TRP A 145 -7.29 0.59 -19.42
N THR A 146 -8.46 0.17 -19.91
CA THR A 146 -8.68 -1.20 -20.42
C THR A 146 -7.67 -1.55 -21.51
N ASN A 147 -7.49 -0.67 -22.50
CA ASN A 147 -6.54 -0.87 -23.59
C ASN A 147 -5.10 -0.91 -23.08
N ALA A 148 -4.72 -0.04 -22.13
CA ALA A 148 -3.37 -0.05 -21.57
C ALA A 148 -3.08 -1.35 -20.81
N TRP A 149 -4.03 -1.82 -20.01
CA TRP A 149 -3.94 -3.08 -19.31
C TRP A 149 -3.84 -4.27 -20.27
N ASP A 150 -4.71 -4.35 -21.27
CA ASP A 150 -4.72 -5.43 -22.25
C ASP A 150 -3.46 -5.42 -23.12
N THR A 151 -2.96 -4.24 -23.49
CA THR A 151 -1.69 -4.07 -24.21
C THR A 151 -0.52 -4.61 -23.38
N TYR A 152 -0.50 -4.35 -22.06
CA TYR A 152 0.48 -4.94 -21.16
C TYR A 152 0.32 -6.46 -21.04
N MET A 153 -0.90 -6.97 -20.87
CA MET A 153 -1.15 -8.41 -20.73
C MET A 153 -0.76 -9.21 -21.99
N ASN A 154 -0.93 -8.63 -23.18
CA ASN A 154 -0.53 -9.24 -24.44
C ASN A 154 0.98 -9.19 -24.69
N ALA A 155 1.68 -8.18 -24.16
CA ALA A 155 3.12 -8.00 -24.37
C ALA A 155 3.86 -7.56 -23.09
N PRO A 156 3.91 -8.39 -22.03
CA PRO A 156 4.45 -8.00 -20.72
C PRO A 156 5.97 -7.80 -20.72
N GLY A 157 6.67 -8.30 -21.74
CA GLY A 157 8.10 -8.09 -21.92
C GLY A 157 8.47 -6.71 -22.48
N MET A 158 7.49 -5.93 -22.95
CA MET A 158 7.74 -4.59 -23.47
C MET A 158 7.83 -3.58 -22.31
N THR A 159 9.05 -3.10 -22.05
CA THR A 159 9.35 -2.23 -20.90
C THR A 159 8.48 -0.98 -20.82
N SER A 160 8.13 -0.36 -21.96
CA SER A 160 7.26 0.83 -21.98
C SER A 160 5.86 0.55 -21.44
N ASN A 161 5.23 -0.53 -21.87
CA ASN A 161 3.86 -0.90 -21.47
C ASN A 161 3.84 -1.28 -20.00
N THR A 162 4.81 -2.08 -19.57
CA THR A 162 4.98 -2.48 -18.17
C THR A 162 5.21 -1.27 -17.27
N ASN A 163 6.08 -0.34 -17.68
CA ASN A 163 6.33 0.88 -16.90
C ASN A 163 5.10 1.78 -16.81
N TYR A 164 4.35 1.94 -17.91
CA TYR A 164 3.14 2.74 -17.92
C TYR A 164 2.12 2.18 -16.91
N VAL A 165 1.74 0.91 -17.04
CA VAL A 165 0.76 0.27 -16.14
C VAL A 165 1.25 0.28 -14.70
N ASN A 166 2.52 -0.06 -14.46
CA ASN A 166 3.08 -0.10 -13.10
C ASN A 166 3.07 1.28 -12.43
N ASN A 167 3.45 2.34 -13.16
CA ASN A 167 3.47 3.70 -12.62
C ASN A 167 2.05 4.22 -12.33
N THR A 168 1.09 3.95 -13.20
CA THR A 168 -0.32 4.29 -12.97
C THR A 168 -0.85 3.63 -11.70
N LEU A 169 -0.56 2.33 -11.51
CA LEU A 169 -0.97 1.61 -10.31
C LEU A 169 -0.25 2.08 -9.05
N ILE A 170 1.05 2.39 -9.13
CA ILE A 170 1.80 3.00 -8.03
C ILE A 170 1.16 4.33 -7.61
N ASN A 171 0.81 5.18 -8.57
CA ASN A 171 0.17 6.46 -8.29
C ASN A 171 -1.19 6.27 -7.63
N LEU A 172 -1.99 5.30 -8.12
CA LEU A 172 -3.28 4.96 -7.52
C LEU A 172 -3.13 4.50 -6.07
N LEU A 173 -2.25 3.53 -5.82
CA LEU A 173 -2.03 3.01 -4.48
C LEU A 173 -1.52 4.10 -3.54
N LYS A 174 -0.57 4.94 -3.98
CA LYS A 174 -0.07 6.08 -3.19
C LYS A 174 -1.18 7.07 -2.86
N TYR A 175 -2.08 7.34 -3.79
CA TYR A 175 -3.23 8.22 -3.54
C TYR A 175 -4.16 7.60 -2.49
N ILE A 176 -4.53 6.33 -2.65
CA ILE A 176 -5.48 5.65 -1.75
C ILE A 176 -4.92 5.55 -0.33
N ILE A 177 -3.64 5.21 -0.14
CA ILE A 177 -3.06 5.14 1.21
C ILE A 177 -2.94 6.51 1.90
N ASN A 178 -2.97 7.61 1.13
CA ASN A 178 -2.97 8.97 1.67
C ASN A 178 -4.34 9.42 2.16
N LEU A 179 -5.40 8.68 1.82
CA LEU A 179 -6.74 9.01 2.25
C LEU A 179 -6.89 8.82 3.77
N PRO A 180 -7.60 9.73 4.47
CA PRO A 180 -7.95 9.55 5.87
C PRO A 180 -8.65 8.22 6.16
N GLU A 181 -9.51 7.78 5.23
CA GLU A 181 -10.24 6.51 5.30
C GLU A 181 -9.31 5.29 5.38
N TYR A 182 -8.11 5.37 4.78
CA TYR A 182 -7.09 4.33 4.90
C TYR A 182 -6.42 4.32 6.28
N GLN A 183 -6.24 5.50 6.89
CA GLN A 183 -5.53 5.62 8.17
C GLN A 183 -6.32 5.06 9.35
N LEU A 184 -7.64 4.94 9.20
CA LEU A 184 -8.55 4.38 10.22
C LEU A 184 -8.46 2.84 10.34
N CYS A 185 -7.72 2.19 9.45
CA CYS A 185 -7.53 0.74 9.40
C CYS A 185 -6.27 0.27 10.15
#